data_AF-A0A954J651-F1
#
_entry.id   AF-A0A954J651-F1
#
_cell.length_a   1.000
_cell.length_b   1.000
_cell.length_c   1.000
_cell.angle_alpha   90.00
_cell.angle_beta   90.00
_cell.angle_gamma   90.00
#
_symmetry.space_group_name_H-M   'P 1'
#
loop_
_entity.id
_entity.type
_entity.pdbx_description
1 polymer ?
#
loop_
_entity_poly.entity_id
_entity_poly.type
_entity_poly.pdbx_seq_one_letter_code
_entity_poly.pdbx_strand_id
1 'polypeptide(L)'
;MKLRTERGSREMTVRKHLSNLRAIMNWAKSQGYVKQVPQFTMPKSTGMKGRPITLEEFERLVKAIPDALPGSVSEQDAPKYQFLLRGLWYSGLRISEALALSWDACAGVRVDLTGRRPMIDFSGEHQKNGKDQLIPITPDFYELLMTIPEADRVGPVFGINCTSLHVSKRVAAAGKAAGIITKQSGDRTVYASAHDLRRAFGNRWARRIPAHDLQLLMRHSDIQTTLKFYVGQRSDDAGDAIWNALANTLANTNENRESAAQQKTPQTFAVQGVKDCTRQDSNLKPSVP
;
A
#
# COMPACT_ATOMS: atom_id res chain seq x y z
N MET A 1 -31.28 -10.40 -18.98
CA MET A 1 -30.10 -11.17 -19.45
C MET A 1 -29.16 -11.43 -18.27
N LYS A 2 -29.44 -12.47 -17.47
CA LYS A 2 -28.60 -12.88 -16.32
C LYS A 2 -27.36 -13.62 -16.84
N LEU A 3 -26.38 -12.88 -17.35
CA LEU A 3 -25.16 -13.48 -17.89
C LEU A 3 -24.15 -13.75 -16.78
N ARG A 4 -23.89 -15.03 -16.54
CA ARG A 4 -22.60 -15.60 -16.08
C ARG A 4 -22.27 -15.53 -14.58
N THR A 5 -23.08 -14.89 -13.75
CA THR A 5 -22.94 -14.96 -12.27
C THR A 5 -23.15 -16.39 -11.76
N GLU A 6 -24.04 -17.16 -12.40
CA GLU A 6 -24.32 -18.57 -12.08
C GLU A 6 -23.17 -19.53 -12.45
N ARG A 7 -22.23 -19.13 -13.32
CA ARG A 7 -21.00 -19.90 -13.64
C ARG A 7 -19.78 -19.46 -12.79
N GLY A 8 -19.99 -18.76 -11.68
CA GLY A 8 -18.91 -18.37 -10.76
C GLY A 8 -17.89 -17.35 -11.30
N SER A 9 -18.21 -16.63 -12.38
CA SER A 9 -17.30 -15.61 -12.94
C SER A 9 -17.30 -14.34 -12.09
N ARG A 10 -16.12 -13.82 -11.74
CA ARG A 10 -15.97 -12.58 -10.93
C ARG A 10 -16.73 -11.41 -11.56
N GLU A 11 -17.42 -10.61 -10.75
CA GLU A 11 -18.13 -9.40 -11.20
C GLU A 11 -17.24 -8.44 -12.00
N MET A 12 -15.97 -8.31 -11.62
CA MET A 12 -14.99 -7.51 -12.37
C MET A 12 -14.71 -8.08 -13.77
N THR A 13 -14.66 -9.41 -13.90
CA THR A 13 -14.50 -10.09 -15.19
C THR A 13 -15.75 -9.88 -16.04
N VAL A 14 -16.94 -10.02 -15.46
CA VAL A 14 -18.21 -9.73 -16.14
C VAL A 14 -18.26 -8.27 -16.59
N ARG A 15 -17.92 -7.32 -15.71
CA ARG A 15 -17.82 -5.89 -16.04
C ARG A 15 -16.88 -5.64 -17.21
N LYS A 16 -15.69 -6.27 -17.21
CA LYS A 16 -14.72 -6.13 -18.30
C LYS A 16 -15.29 -6.64 -19.63
N HIS A 17 -15.93 -7.81 -19.63
CA HIS A 17 -16.57 -8.34 -20.83
C HIS A 17 -17.70 -7.42 -21.34
N LEU A 18 -18.59 -6.96 -20.45
CA LEU A 18 -19.66 -6.02 -20.81
C LEU A 18 -19.10 -4.70 -21.34
N SER A 19 -18.00 -4.20 -20.77
CA SER A 19 -17.33 -2.99 -21.26
C SER A 19 -16.80 -3.17 -22.69
N ASN A 20 -16.19 -4.32 -22.98
CA ASN A 20 -15.69 -4.63 -24.33
C ASN A 20 -16.86 -4.76 -25.33
N LEU A 21 -17.92 -5.47 -24.96
CA LEU A 21 -19.10 -5.60 -25.80
C LEU A 21 -19.76 -4.25 -26.09
N ARG A 22 -19.87 -3.39 -25.06
CA ARG A 22 -20.38 -2.03 -25.24
C ARG A 22 -19.52 -1.23 -26.21
N ALA A 23 -18.19 -1.34 -26.13
CA ALA A 23 -17.28 -0.65 -27.05
C ALA A 23 -17.47 -1.12 -28.50
N ILE A 24 -17.57 -2.44 -28.72
CA ILE A 24 -17.82 -3.03 -30.04
C ILE A 24 -19.17 -2.57 -30.60
N MET A 25 -20.23 -2.60 -29.79
CA MET A 25 -21.56 -2.18 -30.25
C MET A 25 -21.62 -0.68 -30.55
N ASN A 26 -20.94 0.16 -29.76
CA ASN A 26 -20.82 1.59 -30.06
C ASN A 26 -20.09 1.83 -31.39
N TRP A 27 -19.00 1.10 -31.62
CA TRP A 27 -18.30 1.16 -32.91
C TRP A 27 -19.21 0.69 -34.05
N ALA A 28 -19.90 -0.43 -33.90
CA ALA A 28 -20.83 -0.94 -34.91
C ALA A 28 -21.96 0.05 -35.22
N LYS A 29 -22.47 0.78 -34.22
CA LYS A 29 -23.44 1.86 -34.43
C LYS A 29 -22.83 3.01 -35.24
N SER A 30 -21.58 3.41 -34.96
CA SER A 30 -20.89 4.45 -35.71
C SER A 30 -20.67 4.10 -37.18
N GLN A 31 -20.52 2.81 -37.49
CA GLN A 31 -20.39 2.30 -38.86
C GLN A 31 -21.74 2.02 -39.53
N GLY A 32 -22.86 2.24 -38.83
CA GLY A 32 -24.21 1.99 -39.36
C GLY A 32 -24.64 0.52 -39.39
N TYR A 33 -23.84 -0.42 -38.88
CA TYR A 33 -24.19 -1.85 -38.83
C TYR A 33 -25.35 -2.15 -37.87
N VAL A 34 -25.53 -1.32 -36.84
CA VAL A 34 -26.65 -1.43 -35.90
C VAL A 34 -27.30 -0.06 -35.69
N LYS A 35 -28.64 -0.03 -35.66
CA LYS A 35 -29.40 1.21 -35.47
C LYS A 35 -29.30 1.74 -34.04
N GLN A 36 -29.24 0.85 -33.05
CA GLN A 36 -29.21 1.20 -31.64
C GLN A 36 -28.33 0.23 -30.85
N VAL A 37 -27.64 0.77 -29.84
CA VAL A 37 -26.83 -0.02 -28.91
C VAL A 37 -27.71 -0.43 -27.73
N PRO A 38 -27.75 -1.73 -27.35
CA PRO A 38 -28.51 -2.18 -26.20
C PRO A 38 -27.97 -1.59 -24.90
N GLN A 39 -28.84 -1.43 -23.89
CA GLN A 39 -28.42 -0.93 -22.59
C GLN A 39 -27.62 -1.99 -21.83
N PHE A 40 -26.42 -1.61 -21.37
CA PHE A 40 -25.56 -2.47 -20.56
C PHE A 40 -25.58 -2.03 -19.10
N THR A 41 -26.15 -2.86 -18.22
CA THR A 41 -26.06 -2.65 -16.76
C THR A 41 -24.72 -3.19 -16.25
N MET A 42 -23.86 -2.28 -15.80
CA MET A 42 -22.54 -2.66 -15.30
C MET A 42 -22.61 -3.05 -13.82
N PRO A 43 -22.10 -4.23 -13.42
CA PRO A 43 -22.04 -4.56 -12.00
C PRO A 43 -21.09 -3.59 -11.27
N LYS A 44 -21.43 -3.27 -10.03
CA LYS A 44 -20.59 -2.45 -9.14
C LYS A 44 -19.35 -3.26 -8.76
N SER A 45 -18.18 -2.65 -8.81
CA SER A 45 -16.95 -3.29 -8.33
C SER A 45 -16.78 -2.93 -6.86
N THR A 46 -17.13 -3.84 -5.95
CA THR A 46 -17.12 -3.60 -4.49
C THR A 46 -15.86 -4.11 -3.79
N GLY A 47 -14.94 -4.77 -4.50
CA GLY A 47 -13.77 -5.36 -3.86
C GLY A 47 -12.64 -4.36 -3.60
N MET A 48 -12.31 -4.12 -2.33
CA MET A 48 -10.99 -3.61 -1.95
C MET A 48 -9.92 -4.50 -2.59
N LYS A 49 -8.92 -3.85 -3.20
CA LYS A 49 -7.72 -4.54 -3.70
C LYS A 49 -6.94 -5.01 -2.46
N GLY A 50 -6.33 -6.20 -2.53
CA GLY A 50 -5.70 -6.84 -1.37
C GLY A 50 -4.76 -5.92 -0.60
N ARG A 51 -4.59 -6.18 0.70
CA ARG A 51 -3.80 -5.33 1.61
C ARG A 51 -2.33 -5.31 1.21
N PRO A 52 -1.59 -4.22 1.53
CA PRO A 52 -0.13 -4.25 1.44
C PRO A 52 0.44 -5.33 2.38
N ILE A 53 1.52 -5.98 1.95
CA ILE A 53 2.24 -6.94 2.79
C ILE A 53 3.19 -6.21 3.75
N THR A 54 3.47 -6.81 4.90
CA THR A 54 4.42 -6.30 5.90
C THR A 54 5.87 -6.61 5.53
N LEU A 55 6.83 -6.05 6.27
CA LEU A 55 8.25 -6.37 6.13
C LEU A 55 8.53 -7.85 6.47
N GLU A 56 7.96 -8.34 7.57
CA GLU A 56 8.08 -9.74 8.00
C GLU A 56 7.51 -10.71 6.95
N GLU A 57 6.37 -10.37 6.35
CA GLU A 57 5.82 -11.14 5.22
C GLU A 57 6.70 -11.09 3.99
N PHE A 58 7.30 -9.95 3.69
CA PHE A 58 8.26 -9.83 2.60
C PHE A 58 9.49 -10.72 2.82
N GLU A 59 10.05 -10.73 4.03
CA GLU A 59 11.19 -11.59 4.37
C GLU A 59 10.83 -13.07 4.27
N ARG A 60 9.64 -13.48 4.74
CA ARG A 60 9.12 -14.83 4.54
C ARG A 60 8.95 -15.17 3.06
N LEU A 61 8.47 -14.24 2.24
CA LEU A 61 8.34 -14.43 0.79
C LEU A 61 9.69 -14.68 0.14
N VAL A 62 10.71 -13.90 0.49
CA VAL A 62 12.09 -14.07 -0.02
C VAL A 62 12.66 -15.43 0.39
N LYS A 63 12.42 -15.84 1.65
CA LYS A 63 12.87 -17.14 2.18
C LYS A 63 12.17 -18.33 1.50
N ALA A 64 10.93 -18.18 1.07
CA ALA A 64 10.16 -19.25 0.42
C ALA A 64 10.46 -19.44 -1.09
N ILE A 65 11.31 -18.58 -1.69
CA ILE A 65 11.64 -18.68 -3.11
C ILE A 65 12.31 -20.00 -3.51
N PRO A 66 13.35 -20.49 -2.81
CA PRO A 66 14.01 -21.74 -3.18
C PRO A 66 13.02 -22.91 -3.26
N ASP A 67 12.12 -23.02 -2.28
CA ASP A 67 11.12 -24.09 -2.20
C ASP A 67 10.00 -23.97 -3.25
N ALA A 68 9.75 -22.75 -3.75
CA ALA A 68 8.68 -22.47 -4.70
C ALA A 68 9.13 -22.56 -6.18
N LEU A 69 10.44 -22.64 -6.42
CA LEU A 69 10.97 -22.82 -7.77
C LEU A 69 10.86 -24.31 -8.17
N PRO A 70 10.40 -24.61 -9.40
CA PRO A 70 10.36 -25.99 -9.86
C PRO A 70 11.77 -26.57 -9.95
N GLY A 71 11.92 -27.88 -9.72
CA GLY A 71 13.22 -28.57 -9.61
C GLY A 71 14.20 -28.38 -10.78
N SER A 72 13.71 -27.98 -11.96
CA SER A 72 14.55 -27.64 -13.12
C SER A 72 15.20 -26.24 -13.07
N VAL A 73 14.90 -25.45 -12.03
CA VAL A 73 15.29 -24.03 -11.86
C VAL A 73 16.08 -23.81 -10.55
N SER A 74 16.37 -24.87 -9.80
CA SER A 74 16.16 -24.83 -8.35
C SER A 74 17.23 -24.17 -7.48
N GLU A 75 18.50 -24.03 -7.92
CA GLU A 75 19.54 -23.49 -7.02
C GLU A 75 20.21 -22.22 -7.55
N GLN A 76 20.61 -22.21 -8.84
CA GLN A 76 21.36 -21.08 -9.40
C GLN A 76 20.52 -19.83 -9.62
N ASP A 77 19.20 -19.98 -9.83
CA ASP A 77 18.30 -18.85 -10.07
C ASP A 77 17.69 -18.30 -8.77
N ALA A 78 17.64 -19.07 -7.68
CA ALA A 78 17.04 -18.61 -6.43
C ALA A 78 17.62 -17.27 -5.93
N PRO A 79 18.96 -17.07 -5.92
CA PRO A 79 19.55 -15.77 -5.58
C PRO A 79 19.07 -14.63 -6.48
N LYS A 80 18.92 -14.86 -7.79
CA LYS A 80 18.41 -13.85 -8.74
C LYS A 80 16.96 -13.48 -8.45
N TYR A 81 16.12 -14.46 -8.12
CA TYR A 81 14.72 -14.20 -7.74
C TYR A 81 14.64 -13.44 -6.41
N GLN A 82 15.47 -13.79 -5.43
CA GLN A 82 15.54 -13.04 -4.17
C GLN A 82 16.03 -11.60 -4.40
N PHE A 83 17.02 -11.40 -5.27
CA PHE A 83 17.50 -10.09 -5.67
C PHE A 83 16.40 -9.28 -6.39
N LEU A 84 15.65 -9.91 -7.30
CA LEU A 84 14.48 -9.32 -7.94
C LEU A 84 13.41 -8.90 -6.93
N LEU A 85 13.08 -9.75 -5.94
CA LEU A 85 12.09 -9.41 -4.93
C LEU A 85 12.51 -8.19 -4.10
N ARG A 86 13.79 -8.10 -3.70
CA ARG A 86 14.36 -6.91 -3.05
C ARG A 86 14.29 -5.70 -3.96
N GLY A 87 14.62 -5.86 -5.25
CA GLY A 87 14.48 -4.81 -6.26
C GLY A 87 13.04 -4.30 -6.37
N LEU A 88 12.05 -5.18 -6.48
CA LEU A 88 10.62 -4.81 -6.53
C LEU A 88 10.15 -4.13 -5.23
N TRP A 89 10.65 -4.61 -4.09
CA TRP A 89 10.34 -4.04 -2.79
C TRP A 89 10.86 -2.60 -2.66
N TYR A 90 12.11 -2.32 -3.06
CA TYR A 90 12.72 -1.00 -2.89
C TYR A 90 12.45 -0.01 -4.03
N SER A 91 12.23 -0.48 -5.26
CA SER A 91 11.99 0.39 -6.42
C SER A 91 10.51 0.68 -6.69
N GLY A 92 9.63 -0.23 -6.25
CA GLY A 92 8.21 -0.17 -6.60
C GLY A 92 7.91 -0.43 -8.07
N LEU A 93 8.86 -0.86 -8.91
CA LEU A 93 8.67 -1.13 -10.35
C LEU A 93 7.58 -2.19 -10.62
N ARG A 94 6.96 -2.13 -11.80
CA ARG A 94 6.11 -3.25 -12.28
C ARG A 94 7.06 -4.40 -12.61
N ILE A 95 6.60 -5.64 -12.44
CA ILE A 95 7.45 -6.81 -12.71
C ILE A 95 8.06 -6.78 -14.12
N SER A 96 7.31 -6.34 -15.13
CA SER A 96 7.83 -6.19 -16.49
C SER A 96 8.86 -5.09 -16.64
N GLU A 97 8.72 -3.99 -15.89
CA GLU A 97 9.68 -2.88 -15.88
C GLU A 97 10.97 -3.32 -15.17
N ALA A 98 10.86 -4.03 -14.04
CA ALA A 98 12.01 -4.58 -13.34
C ALA A 98 12.78 -5.59 -14.20
N LEU A 99 12.09 -6.50 -14.89
CA LEU A 99 12.76 -7.46 -15.79
C LEU A 99 13.39 -6.80 -17.03
N ALA A 100 12.94 -5.62 -17.41
CA ALA A 100 13.51 -4.86 -18.53
C ALA A 100 14.63 -3.90 -18.09
N LEU A 101 14.80 -3.67 -16.79
CA LEU A 101 15.81 -2.77 -16.26
C LEU A 101 17.21 -3.31 -16.57
N SER A 102 18.01 -2.51 -17.25
CA SER A 102 19.35 -2.87 -17.71
C SER A 102 20.39 -1.82 -17.31
N TRP A 103 21.65 -2.23 -17.31
CA TRP A 103 22.80 -1.33 -17.28
C TRP A 103 23.18 -0.82 -18.68
N ASP A 104 22.70 -1.49 -19.74
CA ASP A 104 23.07 -1.16 -21.11
C ASP A 104 22.47 0.18 -21.57
N ALA A 105 23.30 1.00 -22.21
CA ALA A 105 22.89 2.32 -22.71
C ALA A 105 21.77 2.22 -23.77
N CYS A 106 21.70 1.14 -24.56
CA CYS A 106 20.66 0.97 -25.59
C CYS A 106 19.35 0.39 -25.07
N ALA A 107 19.25 0.06 -23.77
CA ALA A 107 18.03 -0.53 -23.22
C ALA A 107 16.89 0.49 -23.07
N GLY A 108 15.66 0.01 -23.30
CA GLY A 108 14.45 0.84 -23.14
C GLY A 108 14.14 1.26 -21.70
N VAL A 109 14.69 0.55 -20.70
CA VAL A 109 14.64 0.91 -19.28
C VAL A 109 16.04 0.73 -18.70
N ARG A 110 16.69 1.81 -18.28
CA ARG A 110 18.09 1.78 -17.85
C ARG A 110 18.34 2.54 -16.56
N VAL A 111 19.36 2.11 -15.82
CA VAL A 111 19.86 2.83 -14.64
C VAL A 111 20.75 3.98 -15.12
N ASP A 112 20.45 5.19 -14.70
CA ASP A 112 21.26 6.38 -14.96
C ASP A 112 21.83 6.93 -13.65
N LEU A 113 23.15 6.84 -13.50
CA LEU A 113 23.89 7.32 -12.34
C LEU A 113 24.68 8.61 -12.63
N THR A 114 24.55 9.16 -13.84
CA THR A 114 25.37 10.30 -14.31
C THR A 114 24.86 11.65 -13.82
N GLY A 115 23.57 11.73 -13.50
CA GLY A 115 22.92 12.95 -13.02
C GLY A 115 23.20 13.29 -11.55
N ARG A 116 22.66 14.42 -11.08
CA ARG A 116 22.75 14.88 -9.67
C ARG A 116 22.22 13.85 -8.66
N ARG A 117 21.28 13.02 -9.09
CA ARG A 117 20.67 11.93 -8.31
C ARG A 117 20.55 10.71 -9.20
N PRO A 118 20.67 9.48 -8.65
CA PRO A 118 20.40 8.26 -9.38
C PRO A 118 18.97 8.24 -9.92
N MET A 119 18.81 7.94 -11.21
CA MET A 119 17.54 7.90 -11.93
C MET A 119 17.36 6.54 -12.63
N ILE A 120 16.12 6.21 -12.94
CA ILE A 120 15.76 5.22 -13.95
C ILE A 120 15.26 5.99 -15.16
N ASP A 121 15.90 5.75 -16.30
CA ASP A 121 15.50 6.29 -17.57
C ASP A 121 14.64 5.28 -18.33
N PHE A 122 13.44 5.72 -18.70
CA PHE A 122 12.55 4.99 -19.57
C PHE A 122 12.51 5.67 -20.93
N SER A 123 13.24 5.11 -21.90
CA SER A 123 13.29 5.61 -23.27
C SER A 123 11.92 5.58 -23.94
N GLY A 124 11.51 6.72 -24.49
CA GLY A 124 10.23 6.96 -25.14
C GLY A 124 10.02 6.08 -26.37
N GLU A 125 11.07 5.76 -27.12
CA GLU A 125 11.02 4.84 -28.26
C GLU A 125 10.46 3.46 -27.89
N HIS A 126 10.70 3.05 -26.65
CA HIS A 126 10.26 1.75 -26.12
C HIS A 126 8.99 1.86 -25.27
N GLN A 127 8.38 3.05 -25.18
CA GLN A 127 7.15 3.30 -24.44
C GLN A 127 5.94 3.45 -25.35
N LYS A 128 4.79 2.91 -24.90
CA LYS A 128 3.50 3.04 -25.61
C LYS A 128 3.01 4.48 -25.82
N ASN A 129 3.54 5.44 -25.06
CA ASN A 129 3.19 6.85 -25.15
C ASN A 129 4.25 7.68 -25.92
N GLY A 130 5.38 7.08 -26.31
CA GLY A 130 6.48 7.76 -26.99
C GLY A 130 7.27 8.75 -26.13
N LYS A 131 7.07 8.80 -24.81
CA LYS A 131 7.65 9.85 -23.95
C LYS A 131 8.78 9.33 -23.09
N ASP A 132 9.94 9.95 -23.20
CA ASP A 132 11.04 9.76 -22.25
C ASP A 132 10.58 10.15 -20.84
N GLN A 133 10.97 9.33 -19.86
CA GLN A 133 10.67 9.59 -18.45
C GLN A 133 11.86 9.23 -17.58
N LEU A 134 12.36 10.21 -16.83
CA LEU A 134 13.33 10.02 -15.77
C LEU A 134 12.62 9.91 -14.43
N ILE A 135 13.00 8.93 -13.62
CA ILE A 135 12.39 8.67 -12.32
C ILE A 135 13.46 8.53 -11.27
N PRO A 136 13.36 9.23 -10.13
CA PRO A 136 14.34 9.08 -9.07
C PRO A 136 14.36 7.66 -8.51
N ILE A 137 15.57 7.16 -8.30
CA ILE A 137 15.82 5.94 -7.54
C ILE A 137 15.74 6.29 -6.04
N THR A 138 15.04 5.45 -5.29
CA THR A 138 14.99 5.57 -3.83
C THR A 138 16.35 5.21 -3.22
N PRO A 139 16.74 5.79 -2.07
CA PRO A 139 18.03 5.48 -1.43
C PRO A 139 18.25 3.97 -1.22
N ASP A 140 17.26 3.27 -0.66
CA ASP A 140 17.34 1.81 -0.42
C ASP A 140 17.53 1.01 -1.73
N PHE A 141 16.94 1.46 -2.84
CA PHE A 141 17.12 0.79 -4.12
C PHE A 141 18.49 1.10 -4.73
N TYR A 142 18.99 2.32 -4.54
CA TYR A 142 20.36 2.67 -4.92
C TYR A 142 21.37 1.80 -4.17
N GLU A 143 21.23 1.66 -2.86
CA GLU A 143 22.08 0.79 -2.04
C GLU A 143 22.07 -0.66 -2.55
N LEU A 144 20.88 -1.20 -2.90
CA LEU A 144 20.77 -2.52 -3.50
C LEU A 144 21.51 -2.61 -4.85
N LEU A 145 21.42 -1.60 -5.71
CA LEU A 145 22.14 -1.58 -6.98
C LEU A 145 23.66 -1.50 -6.79
N MET A 146 24.11 -0.80 -5.74
CA MET A 146 25.53 -0.66 -5.44
C MET A 146 26.16 -1.94 -4.88
N THR A 147 25.36 -2.94 -4.47
CA THR A 147 25.91 -4.27 -4.15
C THR A 147 26.47 -4.98 -5.38
N ILE A 148 26.12 -4.53 -6.60
CA ILE A 148 26.68 -5.05 -7.85
C ILE A 148 27.99 -4.30 -8.13
N PRO A 149 29.14 -5.00 -8.18
CA PRO A 149 30.43 -4.42 -8.54
C PRO A 149 30.34 -3.74 -9.91
N GLU A 150 31.08 -2.65 -10.10
CA GLU A 150 31.03 -1.88 -11.35
C GLU A 150 31.37 -2.73 -12.59
N ALA A 151 32.30 -3.68 -12.46
CA ALA A 151 32.67 -4.62 -13.51
C ALA A 151 31.52 -5.54 -13.95
N ASP A 152 30.54 -5.78 -13.09
CA ASP A 152 29.41 -6.68 -13.34
C ASP A 152 28.14 -5.92 -13.79
N ARG A 153 28.22 -4.59 -13.93
CA ARG A 153 27.10 -3.73 -14.36
C ARG A 153 26.90 -3.76 -15.87
N VAL A 154 26.57 -4.93 -16.41
CA VAL A 154 26.31 -5.15 -17.83
C VAL A 154 25.01 -5.92 -17.99
N GLY A 155 24.20 -5.57 -19.00
CA GLY A 155 22.98 -6.30 -19.28
C GLY A 155 21.85 -6.10 -18.25
N PRO A 156 20.85 -7.00 -18.25
CA PRO A 156 19.71 -6.93 -17.36
C PRO A 156 20.11 -6.99 -15.87
N VAL A 157 19.68 -6.01 -15.08
CA VAL A 157 20.06 -5.83 -13.66
C VAL A 157 19.79 -7.08 -12.82
N PHE A 158 18.69 -7.79 -13.08
CA PHE A 158 18.29 -8.96 -12.30
C PHE A 158 18.69 -10.29 -12.94
N GLY A 159 19.24 -10.29 -14.16
CA GLY A 159 19.72 -11.50 -14.84
C GLY A 159 18.66 -12.61 -15.05
N ILE A 160 17.37 -12.29 -15.04
CA ILE A 160 16.27 -13.26 -15.22
C ILE A 160 15.79 -13.25 -16.67
N ASN A 161 16.15 -14.31 -17.39
CA ASN A 161 15.76 -14.53 -18.78
C ASN A 161 14.44 -15.30 -18.87
N CYS A 162 13.36 -14.71 -18.37
CA CYS A 162 12.02 -15.32 -18.36
C CYS A 162 10.94 -14.27 -18.63
N THR A 163 9.80 -14.72 -19.18
CA THR A 163 8.66 -13.83 -19.38
C THR A 163 8.09 -13.35 -18.05
N SER A 164 7.58 -12.12 -18.03
CA SER A 164 6.92 -11.54 -16.85
C SER A 164 5.78 -12.41 -16.30
N LEU A 165 5.09 -13.16 -17.16
CA LEU A 165 4.06 -14.11 -16.76
C LEU A 165 4.64 -15.29 -15.96
N HIS A 166 5.75 -15.88 -16.42
CA HIS A 166 6.40 -16.98 -15.71
C HIS A 166 6.95 -16.53 -14.36
N VAL A 167 7.64 -15.38 -14.32
CA VAL A 167 8.16 -14.83 -13.07
C VAL A 167 7.00 -14.50 -12.12
N SER A 168 5.90 -13.91 -12.61
CA SER A 168 4.72 -13.61 -11.78
C SER A 168 4.10 -14.88 -11.17
N LYS A 169 4.01 -15.97 -11.93
CA LYS A 169 3.50 -17.26 -11.44
C LYS A 169 4.39 -17.84 -10.35
N ARG A 170 5.72 -17.78 -10.51
CA ARG A 170 6.69 -18.25 -9.52
C ARG A 170 6.62 -17.44 -8.22
N VAL A 171 6.57 -16.11 -8.32
CA VAL A 171 6.41 -15.24 -7.14
C VAL A 171 5.07 -15.50 -6.44
N ALA A 172 3.97 -15.73 -7.19
CA ALA A 172 2.69 -16.07 -6.59
C ALA A 172 2.70 -17.47 -5.93
N ALA A 173 3.44 -18.43 -6.48
CA ALA A 173 3.64 -19.74 -5.86
C ALA A 173 4.42 -19.60 -4.54
N ALA A 174 5.48 -18.78 -4.52
CA ALA A 174 6.22 -18.47 -3.30
C ALA A 174 5.35 -17.78 -2.24
N GLY A 175 4.49 -16.82 -2.64
CA GLY A 175 3.55 -16.18 -1.72
C GLY A 175 2.53 -17.16 -1.12
N LYS A 176 2.11 -18.17 -1.89
CA LYS A 176 1.27 -19.26 -1.40
C LYS A 176 2.04 -20.18 -0.45
N ALA A 177 3.26 -20.59 -0.80
CA ALA A 177 4.11 -21.44 0.03
C ALA A 177 4.44 -20.77 1.39
N ALA A 178 4.68 -19.46 1.37
CA ALA A 178 4.90 -18.65 2.57
C ALA A 178 3.63 -18.39 3.40
N GLY A 179 2.45 -18.80 2.93
CA GLY A 179 1.17 -18.61 3.62
C GLY A 179 0.73 -17.14 3.73
N ILE A 180 1.18 -16.26 2.84
CA ILE A 180 0.93 -14.81 2.95
C ILE A 180 -0.40 -14.46 2.27
N ILE A 181 -1.44 -14.23 3.06
CA ILE A 181 -2.78 -13.92 2.57
C ILE A 181 -2.99 -12.41 2.49
N THR A 182 -3.25 -11.90 1.27
CA THR A 182 -3.49 -10.47 1.03
C THR A 182 -4.98 -10.13 0.94
N LYS A 183 -5.82 -11.12 0.64
CA LYS A 183 -7.27 -10.97 0.63
C LYS A 183 -7.96 -12.31 0.86
N GLN A 184 -8.98 -12.29 1.72
CA GLN A 184 -9.89 -13.40 1.93
C GLN A 184 -11.32 -12.92 1.67
N SER A 185 -12.10 -13.69 0.91
CA SER A 185 -13.49 -13.34 0.56
C SER A 185 -14.29 -14.63 0.39
N GLY A 186 -15.05 -15.01 1.41
CA GLY A 186 -15.67 -16.33 1.49
C GLY A 186 -14.61 -17.43 1.39
N ASP A 187 -14.86 -18.43 0.55
CA ASP A 187 -13.94 -19.56 0.32
C ASP A 187 -12.69 -19.21 -0.49
N ARG A 188 -12.55 -17.95 -0.92
CA ARG A 188 -11.46 -17.54 -1.79
C ARG A 188 -10.36 -16.83 -1.03
N THR A 189 -9.20 -17.47 -1.00
CA THR A 189 -7.95 -16.89 -0.53
C THR A 189 -7.10 -16.39 -1.70
N VAL A 190 -6.60 -15.16 -1.60
CA VAL A 190 -5.61 -14.57 -2.51
C VAL A 190 -4.33 -14.40 -1.73
N TYR A 191 -3.26 -15.00 -2.27
CA TYR A 191 -1.93 -14.94 -1.70
C TYR A 191 -1.11 -13.79 -2.29
N ALA A 192 -0.01 -13.44 -1.63
CA ALA A 192 0.90 -12.41 -2.08
C ALA A 192 1.49 -12.70 -3.47
N SER A 193 1.67 -11.64 -4.24
CA SER A 193 2.22 -11.64 -5.59
C SER A 193 3.19 -10.47 -5.78
N ALA A 194 3.90 -10.43 -6.92
CA ALA A 194 4.78 -9.32 -7.27
C ALA A 194 4.05 -7.95 -7.26
N HIS A 195 2.75 -7.93 -7.53
CA HIS A 195 1.98 -6.70 -7.49
C HIS A 195 1.76 -6.17 -6.06
N ASP A 196 1.74 -7.06 -5.07
CA ASP A 196 1.55 -6.69 -3.67
C ASP A 196 2.84 -6.06 -3.09
N LEU A 197 4.02 -6.39 -3.63
CA LEU A 197 5.27 -5.66 -3.35
C LEU A 197 5.18 -4.19 -3.78
N ARG A 198 4.66 -3.94 -4.98
CA ARG A 198 4.42 -2.57 -5.45
C ARG A 198 3.37 -1.84 -4.60
N ARG A 199 2.35 -2.53 -4.10
CA ARG A 199 1.38 -1.94 -3.16
C ARG A 199 2.05 -1.57 -1.84
N ALA A 200 2.87 -2.47 -1.30
CA ALA A 200 3.60 -2.23 -0.06
C ALA A 200 4.55 -1.04 -0.22
N PHE A 201 5.30 -0.97 -1.33
CA PHE A 201 6.13 0.19 -1.67
C PHE A 201 5.33 1.50 -1.66
N GLY A 202 4.20 1.54 -2.38
CA GLY A 202 3.34 2.73 -2.43
C GLY A 202 2.81 3.14 -1.06
N ASN A 203 2.43 2.17 -0.21
CA ASN A 203 1.98 2.43 1.15
C ASN A 203 3.10 3.00 2.04
N ARG A 204 4.32 2.45 1.95
CA ARG A 204 5.48 2.97 2.71
C ARG A 204 5.84 4.39 2.30
N TRP A 205 5.92 4.66 1.00
CA TRP A 205 6.33 5.97 0.50
C TRP A 205 5.25 7.05 0.62
N ALA A 206 3.96 6.68 0.56
CA ALA A 206 2.89 7.65 0.81
C ALA A 206 2.95 8.31 2.21
N ARG A 207 3.64 7.69 3.19
CA ARG A 207 3.89 8.30 4.51
C ARG A 207 5.03 9.32 4.53
N ARG A 208 5.83 9.40 3.46
CA ARG A 208 7.13 10.09 3.43
C ARG A 208 7.19 11.24 2.43
N ILE A 209 6.47 11.12 1.32
CA ILE A 209 6.50 12.07 0.21
C ILE A 209 5.08 12.48 -0.16
N PRO A 210 4.87 13.64 -0.81
CA PRO A 210 3.55 14.06 -1.26
C PRO A 210 3.02 13.22 -2.44
N ALA A 211 1.71 13.32 -2.70
CA ALA A 211 1.03 12.45 -3.66
C ALA A 211 1.53 12.60 -5.11
N HIS A 212 1.97 13.78 -5.53
CA HIS A 212 2.49 14.01 -6.88
C HIS A 212 3.86 13.35 -7.07
N ASP A 213 4.75 13.44 -6.09
CA ASP A 213 6.06 12.76 -6.10
C ASP A 213 5.89 11.24 -6.10
N LEU A 214 4.96 10.74 -5.29
CA LEU A 214 4.64 9.32 -5.29
C LEU A 214 4.02 8.87 -6.62
N GLN A 215 3.22 9.72 -7.27
CA GLN A 215 2.67 9.42 -8.60
C GLN A 215 3.77 9.25 -9.63
N LEU A 216 4.78 10.13 -9.61
CA LEU A 216 5.95 10.06 -10.47
C LEU A 216 6.74 8.76 -10.20
N LEU A 217 7.08 8.51 -8.93
CA LEU A 217 7.84 7.34 -8.50
C LEU A 217 7.12 6.02 -8.83
N MET A 218 5.79 6.00 -8.66
CA MET A 218 4.94 4.85 -9.01
C MET A 218 4.44 4.87 -10.46
N ARG A 219 4.87 5.77 -11.34
CA ARG A 219 4.45 5.83 -12.75
C ARG A 219 2.96 5.62 -12.98
N HIS A 220 2.14 6.31 -12.19
CA HIS A 220 0.69 6.24 -12.33
C HIS A 220 0.22 7.29 -13.33
N SER A 221 -0.47 6.85 -14.38
CA SER A 221 -1.06 7.75 -15.37
C SER A 221 -2.18 8.63 -14.79
N ASP A 222 -2.76 8.21 -13.67
CA ASP A 222 -3.87 8.88 -12.99
C ASP A 222 -3.56 9.00 -11.49
N ILE A 223 -3.55 10.24 -11.00
CA ILE A 223 -3.31 10.60 -9.61
C ILE A 223 -4.31 9.92 -8.66
N GLN A 224 -5.54 9.65 -9.11
CA GLN A 224 -6.55 8.93 -8.31
C GLN A 224 -6.10 7.51 -7.94
N THR A 225 -5.18 6.91 -8.71
CA THR A 225 -4.57 5.64 -8.35
C THR A 225 -3.62 5.79 -7.15
N THR A 226 -2.90 6.90 -7.09
CA THR A 226 -1.96 7.23 -6.00
C THR A 226 -2.68 7.68 -4.73
N LEU A 227 -3.73 8.51 -4.85
CA LEU A 227 -4.49 9.02 -3.70
C LEU A 227 -5.09 7.90 -2.83
N LYS A 228 -5.36 6.72 -3.41
CA LYS A 228 -5.82 5.54 -2.67
C LYS A 228 -4.88 5.10 -1.55
N PHE A 229 -3.57 5.35 -1.68
CA PHE A 229 -2.60 5.02 -0.62
C PHE A 229 -2.73 5.95 0.59
N TYR A 230 -3.15 7.19 0.40
CA TYR A 230 -3.34 8.18 1.46
C TYR A 230 -4.67 8.03 2.19
N VAL A 231 -5.72 7.60 1.48
CA VAL A 231 -7.04 7.38 2.09
C VAL A 231 -6.98 6.29 3.16
N GLY A 232 -6.26 5.20 2.91
CA GLY A 232 -6.09 4.13 3.89
C GLY A 232 -5.33 4.57 5.14
N GLN A 233 -4.29 5.40 4.96
CA GLN A 233 -3.49 5.93 6.08
C GLN A 233 -4.31 6.76 7.05
N ARG A 234 -5.19 7.63 6.53
CA ARG A 234 -6.07 8.44 7.39
C ARG A 234 -6.96 7.61 8.31
N SER A 235 -7.36 6.40 7.90
CA SER A 235 -8.16 5.52 8.73
C SER A 235 -7.33 4.86 9.84
N ASP A 236 -6.13 4.40 9.52
CA ASP A 236 -5.22 3.78 10.50
C ASP A 236 -4.72 4.83 11.51
N ASP A 237 -4.24 5.98 11.01
CA ASP A 237 -3.76 7.09 11.85
C ASP A 237 -4.89 7.68 12.72
N ALA A 238 -6.13 7.76 12.20
CA ALA A 238 -7.28 8.13 13.00
C ALA A 238 -7.63 7.08 14.06
N GLY A 239 -7.48 5.79 13.73
CA GLY A 239 -7.64 4.69 14.69
C GLY A 239 -6.65 4.82 15.85
N ASP A 240 -5.36 4.99 15.54
CA ASP A 240 -4.31 5.18 16.53
C ASP A 240 -4.56 6.45 17.37
N ALA A 241 -4.97 7.56 16.74
CA ALA A 241 -5.31 8.79 17.45
C ALA A 241 -6.50 8.61 18.41
N ILE A 242 -7.55 7.89 17.98
CA ILE A 242 -8.72 7.58 18.83
C ILE A 242 -8.31 6.72 20.03
N TRP A 243 -7.52 5.67 19.80
CA TRP A 243 -7.06 4.78 20.86
C TRP A 243 -6.10 5.48 21.83
N ASN A 244 -5.18 6.31 21.33
CA ASN A 244 -4.29 7.11 22.16
C ASN A 244 -5.07 8.15 23.00
N ALA A 245 -6.12 8.76 22.44
CA ALA A 245 -6.99 9.66 23.20
C ALA A 245 -7.71 8.94 24.35
N LEU A 246 -8.15 7.69 24.13
CA LEU A 246 -8.76 6.87 25.18
C LEU A 246 -7.74 6.42 26.24
N ALA A 247 -6.55 5.98 25.82
CA ALA A 247 -5.46 5.61 26.73
C ALA A 247 -5.05 6.77 27.65
N ASN A 248 -4.94 7.98 27.09
CA ASN A 248 -4.66 9.19 27.86
C ASN A 248 -5.81 9.55 28.82
N THR A 249 -7.07 9.35 28.41
CA THR A 249 -8.23 9.58 29.28
C THR A 249 -8.28 8.59 30.44
N LEU A 250 -7.96 7.32 30.19
CA LEU A 250 -7.90 6.27 31.22
C LEU A 250 -6.73 6.51 32.19
N ALA A 251 -5.56 6.95 31.70
CA ALA A 251 -4.43 7.35 32.53
C ALA A 251 -4.79 8.53 33.45
N ASN A 252 -5.40 9.59 32.90
CA ASN A 252 -5.86 10.75 33.68
C ASN A 252 -6.96 10.40 34.69
N THR A 253 -7.79 9.40 34.41
CA THR A 253 -8.83 8.94 35.35
C THR A 253 -8.23 8.15 36.51
N ASN A 254 -7.16 7.39 36.27
CA ASN A 254 -6.44 6.66 37.30
C ASN A 254 -5.63 7.60 38.21
N GLU A 255 -4.94 8.59 37.65
CA GLU A 255 -4.23 9.63 38.43
C GLU A 255 -5.18 10.45 39.31
N ASN A 256 -6.36 10.82 38.78
CA ASN A 256 -7.39 11.50 39.57
C ASN A 256 -8.02 10.59 40.64
N ARG A 257 -8.14 9.28 40.42
CA ARG A 257 -8.60 8.31 41.43
C ARG A 257 -7.57 8.07 42.52
N GLU A 258 -6.29 8.00 42.17
CA GLU A 258 -5.19 7.87 43.14
C GLU A 258 -5.03 9.15 43.98
N SER A 259 -5.15 10.32 43.34
CA SER A 259 -5.16 11.61 44.04
C SER A 259 -6.38 11.78 44.95
N ALA A 260 -7.57 11.31 44.53
CA ALA A 260 -8.78 11.33 45.35
C ALA A 260 -8.75 10.27 46.49
N ALA A 261 -8.03 9.17 46.32
CA ALA A 261 -7.84 8.15 47.35
C ALA A 261 -6.86 8.61 48.45
N GLN A 262 -5.90 9.48 48.13
CA GLN A 262 -4.95 10.05 49.11
C GLN A 262 -5.55 11.19 49.95
N GLN A 263 -6.70 11.76 49.56
CA GLN A 263 -7.35 12.88 50.28
C GLN A 263 -8.46 12.45 51.28
N LYS A 264 -8.68 11.15 51.51
CA LYS A 264 -9.63 10.67 52.53
C LYS A 264 -8.92 9.94 53.67
N THR A 265 -8.24 10.69 54.53
CA THR A 265 -7.95 10.25 55.90
C THR A 265 -9.01 10.84 56.84
N PRO A 266 -9.65 10.06 57.72
CA PRO A 266 -10.66 10.60 58.63
C PRO A 266 -10.00 11.49 59.68
N GLN A 267 -10.34 12.78 59.70
CA GLN A 267 -9.95 13.68 60.79
C GLN A 267 -10.78 13.33 62.04
N THR A 268 -10.13 12.67 63.00
CA THR A 268 -10.63 12.54 64.38
C THR A 268 -10.51 13.90 65.06
N PHE A 269 -11.64 14.58 65.29
CA PHE A 269 -11.66 15.80 66.10
C PHE A 269 -12.12 15.50 67.52
N ALA A 270 -11.25 15.79 68.47
CA ALA A 270 -11.47 15.69 69.91
C ALA A 270 -12.42 16.79 70.41
N VAL A 271 -13.27 16.42 71.37
CA VAL A 271 -14.25 17.29 72.04
C VAL A 271 -13.57 18.07 73.16
N GLN A 272 -13.62 19.40 73.12
CA GLN A 272 -13.60 20.24 74.33
C GLN A 272 -14.53 21.44 74.13
N GLY A 273 -15.49 21.59 75.05
CA GLY A 273 -16.59 22.54 74.95
C GLY A 273 -16.25 23.97 75.38
N VAL A 274 -17.07 24.91 74.95
CA VAL A 274 -17.15 26.27 75.51
C VAL A 274 -18.60 26.74 75.49
N LYS A 275 -18.94 27.43 76.59
CA LYS A 275 -20.24 27.97 77.00
C LYS A 275 -20.72 29.16 76.16
N ASP A 276 -22.02 29.38 76.27
CA ASP A 276 -22.88 30.50 75.88
C ASP A 276 -22.25 31.89 75.69
N CYS A 277 -22.71 32.63 74.66
CA CYS A 277 -23.33 33.96 74.82
C CYS A 277 -23.96 34.51 73.51
N THR A 278 -25.28 34.69 73.57
CA THR A 278 -26.14 35.78 73.03
C THR A 278 -25.66 36.69 71.87
N ARG A 279 -26.38 36.58 70.74
CA ARG A 279 -27.33 37.55 70.13
C ARG A 279 -26.96 39.05 70.15
N GLN A 280 -26.86 39.67 68.97
CA GLN A 280 -27.71 40.82 68.58
C GLN A 280 -27.58 41.20 67.10
N ASP A 281 -28.73 41.64 66.59
CA ASP A 281 -29.10 42.00 65.22
C ASP A 281 -28.53 43.33 64.70
N SER A 282 -28.88 43.60 63.43
CA SER A 282 -29.02 44.90 62.73
C SER A 282 -27.88 45.21 61.75
N ASN A 283 -28.07 45.85 60.59
CA ASN A 283 -29.24 46.31 59.83
C ASN A 283 -28.72 46.75 58.43
N LEU A 284 -29.59 46.69 57.42
CA LEU A 284 -29.84 47.66 56.31
C LEU A 284 -28.66 48.51 55.75
N LYS A 285 -28.49 48.80 54.45
CA LYS A 285 -29.36 48.85 53.25
C LYS A 285 -28.46 49.13 52.01
N PRO A 286 -28.98 49.04 50.76
CA PRO A 286 -28.24 49.25 49.51
C PRO A 286 -28.55 50.61 48.83
N SER A 287 -27.68 51.07 47.90
CA SER A 287 -28.07 51.99 46.81
C SER A 287 -27.02 52.06 45.67
N VAL A 288 -27.47 51.59 44.50
CA VAL A 288 -27.13 51.86 43.08
C VAL A 288 -27.06 53.39 42.80
N PRO A 289 -26.44 54.00 41.75
CA PRO A 289 -26.05 53.73 40.34
C PRO A 289 -25.61 52.38 39.78
#